data_AF-A0A9P6E593-F1
#
_entry.id   AF-A0A9P6E593-F1
#
_cell.length_a   1.000
_cell.length_b   1.000
_cell.length_c   1.000
_cell.angle_alpha   90.00
_cell.angle_beta   90.00
_cell.angle_gamma   90.00
#
_symmetry.space_group_name_H-M   'P 1'
#
loop_
_entity.id
_entity.type
_entity.pdbx_description
1 polymer ?
#
loop_
_entity_poly.entity_id
_entity_poly.type
_entity_poly.pdbx_seq_one_letter_code
_entity_poly.pdbx_strand_id
1 'polypeptide(L)'
;NPDLSHTKSSPQEGHETFKDFILELLPMANEGITSPNHQQSSSALIQKVQKRLDFLLPFRSLAPTFVMAKSTILSNQERLNTRAGLFNLVAFRGVFYGSYFAKTDLRYFADLAAWKCHYCDAVPPDNMTKEAYYINKNCYGTAQAKRSVDVMNSYWEMASGWQSHLNGNISRDPLRLFEFFKTFKNIGDLSALLMVGDLADVGFIPNFEPKQMGKFVFQANKGARDGLHHLGLISSKADEAQVVQGFVDLHTFLEVELESEAKESIGYSVWMLEHALCKYKRLLKPR
;
A
#
# COMPACT_ATOMS: atom_id res chain seq x y z
N ASN A 1 12.45 -28.34 -3.22
CA ASN A 1 12.87 -27.19 -4.04
C ASN A 1 12.51 -27.48 -5.49
N PRO A 2 11.28 -27.18 -5.97
CA PRO A 2 11.03 -27.15 -7.39
C PRO A 2 11.37 -25.77 -7.94
N ASP A 3 12.22 -25.78 -8.95
CA ASP A 3 12.62 -24.66 -9.78
C ASP A 3 11.40 -24.15 -10.57
N LEU A 4 10.92 -22.94 -10.28
CA LEU A 4 9.84 -22.25 -11.00
C LEU A 4 10.40 -21.55 -12.26
N SER A 5 11.18 -22.28 -13.07
CA SER A 5 11.71 -21.79 -14.33
C SER A 5 10.68 -22.00 -15.47
N HIS A 6 10.00 -20.91 -15.83
CA HIS A 6 9.34 -20.65 -17.11
C HIS A 6 8.72 -21.84 -17.87
N THR A 7 7.69 -22.47 -17.31
CA THR A 7 6.63 -23.07 -18.13
C THR A 7 5.56 -22.00 -18.38
N LYS A 8 5.09 -21.87 -19.62
CA LYS A 8 3.93 -21.03 -19.94
C LYS A 8 2.73 -21.66 -19.25
N SER A 9 2.42 -21.21 -18.04
CA SER A 9 1.22 -21.63 -17.33
C SER A 9 0.00 -21.19 -18.12
N SER A 10 -1.03 -22.03 -18.17
CA SER A 10 -2.32 -21.59 -18.72
C SER A 10 -2.89 -20.46 -17.84
N PRO A 11 -3.74 -19.56 -18.37
CA PRO A 11 -4.35 -18.52 -17.54
C PRO A 11 -5.09 -19.08 -16.30
N GLN A 12 -5.69 -20.27 -16.43
CA GLN A 12 -6.33 -20.96 -15.31
C GLN A 12 -5.33 -21.38 -14.23
N GLU A 13 -4.18 -21.97 -14.61
CA GLU A 13 -3.10 -22.27 -13.66
C GLU A 13 -2.58 -21.01 -12.97
N GLY A 14 -2.51 -19.89 -13.68
CA GLY A 14 -2.13 -18.59 -13.12
C GLY A 14 -3.09 -18.09 -12.05
N HIS A 15 -4.40 -18.20 -12.30
CA HIS A 15 -5.43 -17.84 -11.33
C HIS A 15 -5.36 -18.70 -10.07
N GLU A 16 -5.28 -20.04 -10.22
CA GLU A 16 -5.16 -20.96 -9.09
C GLU A 16 -3.89 -20.73 -8.28
N THR A 17 -2.74 -20.56 -8.96
CA THR A 17 -1.46 -20.26 -8.30
C THR A 17 -1.55 -19.01 -7.42
N PHE A 18 -2.28 -17.98 -7.86
CA PHE A 18 -2.45 -16.76 -7.07
C PHE A 18 -3.44 -16.93 -5.92
N LYS A 19 -4.49 -17.75 -6.10
CA LYS A 19 -5.41 -18.14 -5.01
C LYS A 19 -4.66 -18.89 -3.92
N ASP A 20 -3.88 -19.90 -4.29
CA ASP A 20 -3.06 -20.69 -3.36
C ASP A 20 -2.08 -19.80 -2.59
N PHE A 21 -1.46 -18.82 -3.27
CA PHE A 21 -0.62 -17.82 -2.62
C PHE A 21 -1.37 -17.01 -1.54
N ILE A 22 -2.62 -16.60 -1.79
CA ILE A 22 -3.45 -15.90 -0.80
C ILE A 22 -3.79 -16.85 0.36
N LEU A 23 -4.25 -18.07 0.05
CA LEU A 23 -4.67 -19.05 1.05
C LEU A 23 -3.53 -19.52 1.94
N GLU A 24 -2.31 -19.68 1.39
CA GLU A 24 -1.11 -20.01 2.19
C GLU A 24 -0.80 -18.92 3.23
N LEU A 25 -1.12 -17.66 2.94
CA LEU A 25 -0.90 -16.54 3.84
C LEU A 25 -2.10 -16.22 4.74
N LEU A 26 -3.28 -16.78 4.47
CA LEU A 26 -4.52 -16.55 5.22
C LEU A 26 -4.39 -16.77 6.74
N PRO A 27 -3.61 -17.75 7.26
CA PRO A 27 -3.38 -17.86 8.70
C PRO A 27 -2.85 -16.58 9.34
N MET A 28 -2.08 -15.76 8.61
CA MET A 28 -1.60 -14.47 9.12
C MET A 28 -2.73 -13.46 9.36
N ALA A 29 -3.81 -13.54 8.58
CA ALA A 29 -4.99 -12.71 8.81
C ALA A 29 -5.83 -13.24 9.97
N ASN A 30 -6.08 -14.55 10.02
CA ASN A 30 -6.97 -15.17 11.01
C ASN A 30 -6.38 -15.22 12.43
N GLU A 31 -5.09 -15.52 12.55
CA GLU A 31 -4.42 -15.67 13.86
C GLU A 31 -3.77 -14.37 14.37
N GLY A 32 -3.78 -13.33 13.52
CA GLY A 32 -3.04 -12.09 13.74
C GLY A 32 -1.61 -12.15 13.20
N ILE A 33 -1.22 -11.07 12.51
CA ILE A 33 0.05 -10.96 11.75
C ILE A 33 1.32 -11.03 12.61
N THR A 34 1.19 -10.88 13.93
CA THR A 34 2.29 -10.97 14.90
C THR A 34 2.25 -12.23 15.76
N SER A 35 1.37 -13.20 15.43
CA SER A 35 1.29 -14.46 16.18
C SER A 35 2.66 -15.14 16.27
N PRO A 36 3.08 -15.62 17.46
CA PRO A 36 4.30 -16.41 17.62
C PRO A 36 4.32 -17.67 16.74
N ASN A 37 3.15 -18.24 16.44
CA ASN A 37 3.01 -19.45 15.63
C ASN A 37 3.58 -19.27 14.22
N HIS A 38 3.53 -18.05 13.65
CA HIS A 38 4.06 -17.76 12.32
C HIS A 38 5.57 -17.95 12.22
N GLN A 39 6.31 -17.79 13.33
CA GLN A 39 7.77 -17.99 13.35
C GLN A 39 8.13 -19.47 13.26
N GLN A 40 7.22 -20.33 13.73
CA GLN A 40 7.35 -21.78 13.77
C GLN A 40 6.56 -22.47 12.65
N SER A 41 5.92 -21.69 11.77
CA SER A 41 5.14 -22.22 10.66
C SER A 41 6.00 -23.06 9.73
N SER A 42 5.45 -24.16 9.22
CA SER A 42 6.09 -24.96 8.18
C SER A 42 6.15 -24.24 6.82
N SER A 43 5.36 -23.19 6.61
CA SER A 43 5.40 -22.35 5.42
C SER A 43 6.60 -21.39 5.45
N ALA A 44 7.53 -21.61 4.52
CA ALA A 44 8.63 -20.68 4.28
C ALA A 44 8.14 -19.29 3.84
N LEU A 45 6.96 -19.22 3.21
CA LEU A 45 6.34 -17.98 2.76
C LEU A 45 5.88 -17.14 3.96
N ILE A 46 5.14 -17.73 4.91
CA ILE A 46 4.72 -17.07 6.15
C ILE A 46 5.95 -16.53 6.91
N GLN A 47 6.96 -17.36 7.13
CA GLN A 47 8.20 -16.94 7.81
C GLN A 47 8.90 -15.77 7.09
N LYS A 48 8.91 -15.78 5.75
CA LYS A 48 9.51 -14.70 4.94
C LYS A 48 8.73 -13.40 5.09
N VAL A 49 7.40 -13.44 5.05
CA VAL A 49 6.52 -12.27 5.21
C VAL A 49 6.65 -11.67 6.60
N GLN A 50 6.67 -12.49 7.65
CA GLN A 50 6.74 -12.04 9.04
C GLN A 50 7.97 -11.17 9.34
N LYS A 51 9.09 -11.44 8.66
CA LYS A 51 10.33 -10.65 8.82
C LYS A 51 10.19 -9.20 8.32
N ARG A 52 9.25 -8.90 7.41
CA ARG A 52 9.07 -7.56 6.84
C ARG A 52 7.61 -7.28 6.46
N LEU A 53 6.71 -7.27 7.45
CA LEU A 53 5.27 -7.11 7.28
C LEU A 53 4.87 -5.96 6.34
N ASP A 54 5.25 -4.70 6.59
CA ASP A 54 4.87 -3.57 5.71
C ASP A 54 5.39 -3.70 4.26
N PHE A 55 6.45 -4.49 4.07
CA PHE A 55 7.11 -4.64 2.77
C PHE A 55 6.58 -5.83 1.97
N LEU A 56 6.19 -6.93 2.63
CA LEU A 56 5.90 -8.23 2.03
C LEU A 56 4.47 -8.72 2.25
N LEU A 57 3.76 -8.26 3.28
CA LEU A 57 2.39 -8.70 3.54
C LEU A 57 1.48 -8.27 2.38
N PRO A 58 0.74 -9.20 1.73
CA PRO A 58 -0.18 -8.86 0.65
C PRO A 58 -1.48 -8.22 1.16
N PHE A 59 -1.85 -8.46 2.42
CA PHE A 59 -3.07 -7.94 3.03
C PHE A 59 -2.85 -6.52 3.54
N ARG A 60 -3.05 -5.55 2.64
CA ARG A 60 -2.74 -4.13 2.86
C ARG A 60 -3.37 -3.59 4.16
N SER A 61 -4.64 -3.92 4.42
CA SER A 61 -5.41 -3.50 5.59
C SER A 61 -4.78 -3.94 6.92
N LEU A 62 -3.94 -4.98 6.89
CA LEU A 62 -3.29 -5.57 8.06
C LEU A 62 -1.83 -5.13 8.21
N ALA A 63 -1.27 -4.36 7.27
CA ALA A 63 0.11 -3.89 7.39
C ALA A 63 0.28 -3.00 8.64
N PRO A 64 1.25 -3.27 9.54
CA PRO A 64 1.34 -2.61 10.85
C PRO A 64 1.28 -1.08 10.79
N THR A 65 2.08 -0.48 9.90
CA THR A 65 2.11 0.97 9.76
C THR A 65 0.81 1.53 9.17
N PHE A 66 0.11 0.77 8.32
CA PHE A 66 -1.18 1.20 7.79
C PHE A 66 -2.29 1.08 8.83
N VAL A 67 -2.31 0.03 9.65
CA VAL A 67 -3.23 -0.10 10.78
C VAL A 67 -3.13 1.10 11.71
N MET A 68 -1.90 1.51 12.06
CA MET A 68 -1.66 2.71 12.87
C MET A 68 -2.16 3.98 12.19
N ALA A 69 -1.95 4.13 10.88
CA ALA A 69 -2.48 5.28 10.16
C ALA A 69 -4.00 5.28 10.09
N LYS A 70 -4.63 4.10 9.97
CA LYS A 70 -6.08 3.97 9.94
C LYS A 70 -6.72 4.42 11.26
N SER A 71 -6.12 4.08 12.40
CA SER A 71 -6.62 4.48 13.73
C SER A 71 -6.26 5.92 14.10
N THR A 72 -5.12 6.45 13.64
CA THR A 72 -4.66 7.80 14.04
C THR A 72 -4.98 8.89 13.02
N ILE A 73 -4.63 8.68 11.75
CA ILE A 73 -4.68 9.72 10.70
C ILE A 73 -5.99 9.68 9.93
N LEU A 74 -6.47 8.48 9.58
CA LEU A 74 -7.60 8.26 8.68
C LEU A 74 -8.92 7.99 9.42
N SER A 75 -8.89 7.89 10.75
CA SER A 75 -10.05 7.49 11.57
C SER A 75 -11.19 8.50 11.60
N ASN A 76 -10.92 9.76 11.24
CA ASN A 76 -11.91 10.82 11.23
C ASN A 76 -11.96 11.50 9.85
N GLN A 77 -13.04 11.26 9.11
CA GLN A 77 -13.24 11.81 7.77
C GLN A 77 -13.41 13.34 7.76
N GLU A 78 -13.95 13.95 8.82
CA GLU A 78 -14.02 15.42 8.92
C GLU A 78 -12.62 16.03 8.97
N ARG A 79 -11.70 15.40 9.72
CA ARG A 79 -10.29 15.81 9.75
C ARG A 79 -9.64 15.66 8.38
N LEU A 80 -9.96 14.62 7.61
CA LEU A 80 -9.46 14.43 6.24
C LEU A 80 -9.93 15.55 5.28
N ASN A 81 -11.03 16.24 5.57
CA ASN A 81 -11.47 17.43 4.85
C ASN A 81 -10.71 18.70 5.24
N THR A 82 -9.68 18.66 6.08
CA THR A 82 -8.94 19.86 6.52
C THR A 82 -7.52 19.90 5.93
N ARG A 83 -6.90 21.09 5.90
CA ARG A 83 -5.47 21.26 5.57
C ARG A 83 -4.59 20.31 6.39
N ALA A 84 -4.88 20.20 7.69
CA ALA A 84 -4.16 19.31 8.59
C ALA A 84 -4.36 17.83 8.23
N GLY A 85 -5.57 17.42 7.84
CA GLY A 85 -5.82 16.06 7.35
C GLY A 85 -4.96 15.70 6.15
N LEU A 86 -4.95 16.55 5.13
CA LEU A 86 -4.12 16.34 3.95
C LEU A 86 -2.62 16.33 4.30
N PHE A 87 -2.17 17.27 5.12
CA PHE A 87 -0.78 17.32 5.59
C PHE A 87 -0.36 16.01 6.25
N ASN A 88 -1.16 15.48 7.17
CA ASN A 88 -0.84 14.22 7.86
C ASN A 88 -0.87 13.01 6.91
N LEU A 89 -1.82 12.95 5.97
CA LEU A 89 -1.85 11.89 4.96
C LEU A 89 -0.57 11.87 4.11
N VAL A 90 -0.18 13.03 3.59
CA VAL A 90 1.02 13.15 2.75
C VAL A 90 2.29 12.93 3.56
N ALA A 91 2.37 13.45 4.80
CA ALA A 91 3.50 13.19 5.70
C ALA A 91 3.64 11.70 6.03
N PHE A 92 2.51 11.02 6.27
CA PHE A 92 2.50 9.58 6.50
C PHE A 92 3.11 8.81 5.32
N ARG A 93 2.58 8.95 4.10
CA ARG A 93 3.09 8.21 2.94
C ARG A 93 4.43 8.71 2.43
N GLY A 94 4.67 10.01 2.52
CA GLY A 94 5.87 10.68 2.00
C GLY A 94 7.08 10.64 2.94
N VAL A 95 6.89 10.52 4.25
CA VAL A 95 7.99 10.54 5.25
C VAL A 95 7.92 9.31 6.14
N PHE A 96 6.82 9.12 6.86
CA PHE A 96 6.78 8.21 8.01
C PHE A 96 6.60 6.73 7.67
N TYR A 97 6.02 6.38 6.52
CA TYR A 97 5.64 5.00 6.23
C TYR A 97 6.79 3.99 6.42
N GLY A 98 6.53 2.93 7.18
CA GLY A 98 7.47 1.87 7.53
C GLY A 98 8.58 2.26 8.51
N SER A 99 8.58 3.47 9.08
CA SER A 99 9.52 3.90 10.11
C SER A 99 9.15 3.34 11.49
N TYR A 100 10.04 3.53 12.47
CA TYR A 100 9.75 3.17 13.86
C TYR A 100 8.63 4.06 14.42
N PHE A 101 8.73 5.37 14.24
CA PHE A 101 7.71 6.34 14.64
C PHE A 101 6.31 5.94 14.17
N ALA A 102 6.18 5.57 12.89
CA ALA A 102 4.88 5.24 12.32
C ALA A 102 4.26 3.93 12.88
N LYS A 103 5.06 3.11 13.58
CA LYS A 103 4.63 1.86 14.20
C LYS A 103 4.30 2.02 15.67
N THR A 104 4.95 2.95 16.37
CA THR A 104 4.91 3.02 17.84
C THR A 104 4.31 4.31 18.39
N ASP A 105 4.44 5.43 17.68
CA ASP A 105 4.10 6.76 18.20
C ASP A 105 3.44 7.63 17.12
N LEU A 106 2.82 7.03 16.10
CA LEU A 106 2.16 7.78 15.05
C LEU A 106 1.04 8.65 15.63
N ARG A 107 1.10 9.95 15.34
CA ARG A 107 0.18 10.97 15.85
C ARG A 107 -0.35 11.86 14.74
N TYR A 108 -1.50 12.46 15.02
CA TYR A 108 -2.08 13.51 14.19
C TYR A 108 -1.55 14.88 14.62
N PHE A 109 -1.00 15.64 13.69
CA PHE A 109 -0.53 17.01 13.91
C PHE A 109 -1.55 18.02 13.44
N ALA A 110 -2.06 18.87 14.34
CA ALA A 110 -3.05 19.89 14.01
C ALA A 110 -2.51 20.97 13.05
N ASP A 111 -1.20 21.22 13.10
CA ASP A 111 -0.52 22.16 12.23
C ASP A 111 0.99 21.86 12.14
N LEU A 112 1.69 22.69 11.36
CA LEU A 112 3.15 22.60 11.20
C LEU A 112 3.92 22.93 12.49
N ALA A 113 3.38 23.77 13.37
CA ALA A 113 4.04 24.10 14.63
C ALA A 113 4.00 22.92 15.60
N ALA A 114 2.86 22.23 15.69
CA ALA A 114 2.70 20.99 16.45
C ALA A 114 3.69 19.92 15.99
N TRP A 115 3.88 19.74 14.67
CA TRP A 115 4.91 18.86 14.14
C TRP A 115 6.31 19.31 14.57
N LYS A 116 6.64 20.61 14.43
CA LYS A 116 7.97 21.14 14.77
C LYS A 116 8.30 20.96 16.26
N CYS A 117 7.36 21.26 17.16
CA CYS A 117 7.54 21.04 18.59
C CYS A 117 7.78 19.56 18.90
N HIS A 118 6.94 18.67 18.38
CA HIS A 118 7.14 17.23 18.55
C HIS A 118 8.49 16.76 18.00
N TYR A 119 8.87 17.20 16.80
CA TYR A 119 10.17 16.86 16.23
C TYR A 119 11.29 17.39 17.11
N CYS A 120 11.24 18.62 17.62
CA CYS A 120 12.28 19.17 18.51
C CYS A 120 12.44 18.33 19.78
N ASP A 121 11.34 18.00 20.45
CA ASP A 121 11.33 17.34 21.75
C ASP A 121 11.55 15.83 21.69
N ALA A 122 11.37 15.22 20.51
CA ALA A 122 11.51 13.78 20.37
C ALA A 122 12.93 13.28 20.64
N VAL A 123 13.02 12.32 21.55
CA VAL A 123 14.21 11.53 21.88
C VAL A 123 14.01 10.13 21.28
N PRO A 124 14.73 9.78 20.20
CA PRO A 124 14.69 8.44 19.63
C PRO A 124 15.13 7.37 20.66
N PRO A 125 14.72 6.11 20.48
CA PRO A 125 15.26 5.00 21.27
C PRO A 125 16.79 4.90 21.18
N ASP A 126 17.40 4.29 22.19
CA ASP A 126 18.84 4.03 22.21
C ASP A 126 19.29 3.31 20.93
N ASN A 127 20.44 3.72 20.39
CA ASN A 127 21.02 3.23 19.12
C ASN A 127 20.23 3.58 17.84
N MET A 128 19.33 4.55 17.88
CA MET A 128 18.61 5.03 16.70
C MET A 128 18.87 6.52 16.46
N THR A 129 19.19 6.89 15.21
CA THR A 129 19.26 8.31 14.84
C THR A 129 17.85 8.89 14.72
N LYS A 130 17.73 10.21 14.92
CA LYS A 130 16.46 10.92 14.73
C LYS A 130 15.89 10.75 13.33
N GLU A 131 16.75 10.72 12.30
CA GLU A 131 16.33 10.44 10.93
C GLU A 131 15.77 9.01 10.80
N ALA A 132 16.44 8.00 11.33
CA ALA A 132 15.98 6.61 11.28
C ALA A 132 14.69 6.36 12.06
N TYR A 133 14.44 7.15 13.11
CA TYR A 133 13.18 7.11 13.87
C TYR A 133 11.99 7.49 13.00
N TYR A 134 12.09 8.57 12.23
CA TYR A 134 11.00 9.07 11.40
C TYR A 134 10.97 8.50 9.97
N ILE A 135 12.10 8.01 9.44
CA ILE A 135 12.24 7.68 8.02
C ILE A 135 12.76 6.26 7.82
N ASN A 136 12.04 5.49 7.02
CA ASN A 136 12.55 4.26 6.41
C ASN A 136 12.72 4.47 4.90
N LYS A 137 13.94 4.75 4.45
CA LYS A 137 14.24 4.99 3.03
C LYS A 137 13.98 3.77 2.14
N ASN A 138 13.92 2.57 2.70
CA ASN A 138 13.74 1.30 1.98
C ASN A 138 12.31 0.73 2.09
N CYS A 139 11.35 1.49 2.63
CA CYS A 139 9.99 0.99 2.89
C CYS A 139 9.25 0.54 1.62
N TYR A 140 9.58 1.12 0.46
CA TYR A 140 8.97 0.77 -0.84
C TYR A 140 9.85 -0.12 -1.72
N GLY A 141 11.05 -0.50 -1.28
CA GLY A 141 12.01 -1.32 -2.02
C GLY A 141 13.36 -0.63 -2.08
N THR A 142 13.71 -0.10 -3.24
CA THR A 142 14.93 0.69 -3.44
C THR A 142 14.94 1.93 -2.55
N ALA A 143 16.12 2.26 -2.01
CA ALA A 143 16.32 3.42 -1.15
C ALA A 143 15.87 4.73 -1.82
N GLN A 144 14.94 5.44 -1.18
CA GLN A 144 14.47 6.75 -1.62
C GLN A 144 15.34 7.85 -1.00
N ALA A 145 16.45 8.21 -1.67
CA ALA A 145 17.41 9.19 -1.17
C ALA A 145 16.80 10.57 -0.84
N LYS A 146 15.75 10.96 -1.58
CA LYS A 146 15.06 12.26 -1.40
C LYS A 146 14.04 12.27 -0.26
N ARG A 147 13.74 11.12 0.35
CA ARG A 147 12.82 11.03 1.49
C ARG A 147 13.48 11.65 2.72
N SER A 148 12.93 12.77 3.20
CA SER A 148 13.45 13.56 4.32
C SER A 148 12.30 14.18 5.12
N VAL A 149 12.52 14.48 6.41
CA VAL A 149 11.63 15.34 7.22
C VAL A 149 11.65 16.81 6.76
N ASP A 150 12.63 17.22 5.96
CA ASP A 150 12.75 18.61 5.49
C ASP A 150 11.61 19.01 4.53
N VAL A 151 10.92 18.04 3.93
CA VAL A 151 9.78 18.29 3.04
C VAL A 151 8.51 18.69 3.78
N MET A 152 8.47 18.57 5.11
CA MET A 152 7.26 18.78 5.91
C MET A 152 6.71 20.22 5.78
N ASN A 153 7.59 21.24 5.69
CA ASN A 153 7.15 22.61 5.41
C ASN A 153 6.46 22.69 4.03
N SER A 154 7.05 22.07 3.00
CA SER A 154 6.46 22.06 1.65
C SER A 154 5.11 21.34 1.64
N TYR A 155 4.96 20.23 2.36
CA TYR A 155 3.67 19.53 2.46
C TYR A 155 2.60 20.38 3.13
N TRP A 156 2.95 21.11 4.19
CA TRP A 156 2.01 22.02 4.85
C TRP A 156 1.55 23.14 3.91
N GLU A 157 2.47 23.75 3.16
CA GLU A 157 2.12 24.81 2.19
C GLU A 157 1.27 24.28 1.04
N MET A 158 1.64 23.15 0.45
CA MET A 158 0.87 22.53 -0.63
C MET A 158 -0.49 21.99 -0.19
N ALA A 159 -0.67 21.72 1.10
CA ALA A 159 -1.97 21.35 1.65
C ALA A 159 -2.93 22.55 1.79
N SER A 160 -2.45 23.78 1.57
CA SER A 160 -3.33 24.95 1.50
C SER A 160 -4.33 24.81 0.34
N GLY A 161 -5.55 25.31 0.53
CA GLY A 161 -6.61 25.21 -0.49
C GLY A 161 -7.22 23.81 -0.67
N TRP A 162 -6.83 22.82 0.15
CA TRP A 162 -7.35 21.44 0.04
C TRP A 162 -8.88 21.35 -0.03
N GLN A 163 -9.58 22.06 0.85
CA GLN A 163 -11.04 22.11 0.86
C GLN A 163 -11.61 22.64 -0.45
N SER A 164 -10.98 23.67 -1.02
CA SER A 164 -11.38 24.26 -2.30
C SER A 164 -11.14 23.28 -3.45
N HIS A 165 -10.06 22.51 -3.43
CA HIS A 165 -9.83 21.45 -4.40
C HIS A 165 -10.87 20.33 -4.31
N LEU A 166 -11.20 19.89 -3.09
CA LEU A 166 -12.22 18.87 -2.85
C LEU A 166 -13.62 19.30 -3.30
N ASN A 167 -14.03 20.53 -2.98
CA ASN A 167 -15.34 21.07 -3.32
C ASN A 167 -15.44 21.58 -4.76
N GLY A 168 -14.32 21.64 -5.47
CA GLY A 168 -14.24 22.13 -6.84
C GLY A 168 -13.67 21.07 -7.77
N ASN A 169 -12.52 21.39 -8.36
CA ASN A 169 -12.02 20.69 -9.55
C ASN A 169 -11.61 19.22 -9.30
N ILE A 170 -11.33 18.79 -8.08
CA ILE A 170 -10.97 17.39 -7.82
C ILE A 170 -12.22 16.54 -7.51
N SER A 171 -13.19 17.09 -6.77
CA SER A 171 -14.49 16.44 -6.48
C SER A 171 -14.39 15.01 -5.94
N ARG A 172 -13.37 14.71 -5.12
CA ARG A 172 -13.06 13.35 -4.61
C ARG A 172 -12.92 12.28 -5.70
N ASP A 173 -12.72 12.68 -6.96
CA ASP A 173 -12.45 11.76 -8.05
C ASP A 173 -11.09 11.10 -7.84
N PRO A 174 -11.01 9.75 -7.85
CA PRO A 174 -9.77 9.09 -7.50
C PRO A 174 -8.61 9.34 -8.47
N LEU A 175 -8.88 9.52 -9.77
CA LEU A 175 -7.84 9.80 -10.77
C LEU A 175 -7.31 11.23 -10.65
N ARG A 176 -8.20 12.21 -10.40
CA ARG A 176 -7.78 13.59 -10.14
C ARG A 176 -7.00 13.70 -8.84
N LEU A 177 -7.36 12.94 -7.81
CA LEU A 177 -6.60 12.86 -6.56
C LEU A 177 -5.21 12.28 -6.77
N PHE A 178 -5.10 11.22 -7.57
CA PHE A 178 -3.83 10.62 -7.94
C PHE A 178 -2.89 11.66 -8.58
N GLU A 179 -3.37 12.38 -9.60
CA GLU A 179 -2.57 13.42 -10.27
C GLU A 179 -2.25 14.60 -9.33
N PHE A 180 -3.19 15.01 -8.47
CA PHE A 180 -2.95 16.03 -7.47
C PHE A 180 -1.84 15.62 -6.48
N PHE A 181 -1.86 14.40 -5.96
CA PHE A 181 -0.83 13.94 -5.03
C PHE A 181 0.57 13.91 -5.65
N LYS A 182 0.68 13.63 -6.95
CA LYS A 182 1.95 13.66 -7.68
C LYS A 182 2.57 15.06 -7.76
N THR A 183 1.80 16.12 -7.51
CA THR A 183 2.36 17.47 -7.44
C THR A 183 3.22 17.67 -6.20
N PHE A 184 3.03 16.88 -5.14
CA PHE A 184 3.77 17.00 -3.89
C PHE A 184 5.23 16.60 -4.04
N LYS A 185 6.11 17.38 -3.40
CA LYS A 185 7.56 17.15 -3.43
C LYS A 185 7.90 15.72 -3.00
N ASN A 186 8.63 14.99 -3.84
CA ASN A 186 9.05 13.60 -3.58
C ASN A 186 7.91 12.56 -3.51
N ILE A 187 6.71 12.90 -3.97
CA ILE A 187 5.64 11.93 -4.18
C ILE A 187 5.63 11.50 -5.64
N GLY A 188 5.92 10.21 -5.88
CA GLY A 188 5.78 9.59 -7.21
C GLY A 188 4.50 8.75 -7.31
N ASP A 189 4.32 8.10 -8.47
CA ASP A 189 3.10 7.33 -8.79
C ASP A 189 2.74 6.30 -7.70
N LEU A 190 3.70 5.56 -7.17
CA LEU A 190 3.42 4.56 -6.14
C LEU A 190 2.84 5.20 -4.86
N SER A 191 3.46 6.28 -4.37
CA SER A 191 3.01 6.94 -3.13
C SER A 191 1.67 7.64 -3.34
N ALA A 192 1.45 8.25 -4.51
CA ALA A 192 0.17 8.83 -4.89
C ALA A 192 -0.94 7.78 -4.95
N LEU A 193 -0.69 6.64 -5.59
CA LEU A 193 -1.64 5.53 -5.66
C LEU A 193 -2.02 5.03 -4.26
N LEU A 194 -1.03 4.84 -3.39
CA LEU A 194 -1.26 4.38 -2.03
C LEU A 194 -2.10 5.39 -1.22
N MET A 195 -1.91 6.70 -1.41
CA MET A 195 -2.75 7.71 -0.74
C MET A 195 -4.19 7.68 -1.24
N VAL A 196 -4.41 7.48 -2.53
CA VAL A 196 -5.77 7.30 -3.09
C VAL A 196 -6.42 6.05 -2.49
N GLY A 197 -5.69 4.93 -2.45
CA GLY A 197 -6.17 3.72 -1.78
C GLY A 197 -6.44 3.94 -0.29
N ASP A 198 -5.65 4.77 0.41
CA ASP A 198 -5.82 5.02 1.84
C ASP A 198 -7.13 5.73 2.11
N LEU A 199 -7.48 6.70 1.26
CA LEU A 199 -8.75 7.41 1.31
C LEU A 199 -9.93 6.50 0.93
N ALA A 200 -9.75 5.62 -0.04
CA ALA A 200 -10.79 4.68 -0.46
C ALA A 200 -11.09 3.63 0.63
N ASP A 201 -10.07 3.09 1.28
CA ASP A 201 -10.21 2.10 2.37
C ASP A 201 -10.98 2.61 3.60
N VAL A 202 -11.06 3.93 3.78
CA VAL A 202 -11.84 4.57 4.87
C VAL A 202 -13.13 5.22 4.38
N GLY A 203 -13.51 4.99 3.12
CA GLY A 203 -14.74 5.51 2.52
C GLY A 203 -14.73 7.03 2.31
N PHE A 204 -13.56 7.69 2.35
CA PHE A 204 -13.47 9.12 2.10
C PHE A 204 -13.69 9.46 0.62
N ILE A 205 -13.29 8.55 -0.27
CA ILE A 205 -13.56 8.62 -1.71
C ILE A 205 -14.20 7.32 -2.19
N PRO A 206 -14.86 7.30 -3.36
CA PRO A 206 -15.35 6.08 -3.97
C PRO A 206 -14.22 5.08 -4.23
N ASN A 207 -14.54 3.79 -4.13
CA ASN A 207 -13.63 2.73 -4.57
C ASN A 207 -13.50 2.72 -6.10
N PHE A 208 -12.41 2.12 -6.58
CA PHE A 208 -12.23 1.88 -8.01
C PHE A 208 -13.07 0.68 -8.45
N GLU A 209 -13.69 0.80 -9.60
CA GLU A 209 -14.15 -0.36 -10.34
C GLU A 209 -12.95 -1.20 -10.81
N PRO A 210 -13.07 -2.53 -10.92
CA PRO A 210 -11.97 -3.40 -11.36
C PRO A 210 -11.33 -2.96 -12.68
N LYS A 211 -12.15 -2.48 -13.64
CA LYS A 211 -11.66 -1.94 -14.91
C LYS A 211 -10.81 -0.69 -14.74
N GLN A 212 -11.20 0.21 -13.83
CA GLN A 212 -10.44 1.42 -13.55
C GLN A 212 -9.10 1.07 -12.88
N MET A 213 -9.10 0.11 -11.96
CA MET A 213 -7.87 -0.37 -11.34
C MET A 213 -6.95 -1.04 -12.37
N GLY A 214 -7.49 -1.85 -13.28
CA GLY A 214 -6.72 -2.44 -14.38
C GLY A 214 -6.03 -1.39 -15.27
N LYS A 215 -6.72 -0.28 -15.59
CA LYS A 215 -6.11 0.84 -16.34
C LYS A 215 -4.97 1.47 -15.56
N PHE A 216 -5.17 1.64 -14.26
CA PHE A 216 -4.13 2.17 -13.37
C PHE A 216 -2.90 1.24 -13.33
N VAL A 217 -3.12 -0.07 -13.21
CA VAL A 217 -2.05 -1.08 -13.25
C VAL A 217 -1.23 -0.99 -14.54
N PHE A 218 -1.90 -0.79 -15.69
CA PHE A 218 -1.22 -0.55 -16.97
C PHE A 218 -0.38 0.73 -16.95
N GLN A 219 -0.97 1.86 -16.53
CA GLN A 219 -0.32 3.18 -16.53
C GLN A 219 0.88 3.24 -15.58
N ALA A 220 0.75 2.69 -14.37
CA ALA A 220 1.83 2.66 -13.40
C ALA A 220 3.00 1.80 -13.90
N ASN A 221 2.70 0.72 -14.62
CA ASN A 221 3.69 -0.20 -15.19
C ASN A 221 4.71 -0.69 -14.13
N LYS A 222 4.20 -1.09 -12.95
CA LYS A 222 4.99 -1.53 -11.78
C LYS A 222 4.67 -2.97 -11.38
N GLY A 223 4.76 -3.27 -10.09
CA GLY A 223 4.74 -4.62 -9.52
C GLY A 223 3.47 -5.40 -9.80
N ALA A 224 2.30 -4.76 -9.84
CA ALA A 224 1.04 -5.47 -10.09
C ALA A 224 0.98 -6.04 -11.51
N ARG A 225 1.38 -5.23 -12.52
CA ARG A 225 1.51 -5.68 -13.90
C ARG A 225 2.54 -6.81 -14.01
N ASP A 226 3.68 -6.66 -13.35
CA ASP A 226 4.67 -7.73 -13.32
C ASP A 226 4.11 -9.00 -12.69
N GLY A 227 3.31 -8.90 -11.64
CA GLY A 227 2.62 -10.02 -11.00
C GLY A 227 1.72 -10.76 -11.98
N LEU A 228 0.84 -10.03 -12.69
CA LEU A 228 0.00 -10.62 -13.74
C LEU A 228 0.82 -11.33 -14.81
N HIS A 229 1.96 -10.75 -15.22
CA HIS A 229 2.85 -11.39 -16.18
C HIS A 229 3.45 -12.68 -15.61
N HIS A 230 3.96 -12.67 -14.37
CA HIS A 230 4.60 -13.86 -13.77
C HIS A 230 3.62 -15.01 -13.58
N LEU A 231 2.34 -14.70 -13.38
CA LEU A 231 1.26 -15.68 -13.32
C LEU A 231 0.84 -16.21 -14.71
N GLY A 232 1.39 -15.69 -15.80
CA GLY A 232 1.01 -16.06 -17.16
C GLY A 232 -0.33 -15.47 -17.63
N LEU A 233 -0.91 -14.54 -16.86
CA LEU A 233 -2.22 -13.93 -17.16
C LEU A 233 -2.14 -12.87 -18.26
N ILE A 234 -0.96 -12.28 -18.44
CA ILE A 234 -0.66 -11.34 -19.52
C ILE A 234 0.72 -11.62 -20.11
N SER A 235 0.92 -11.19 -21.35
CA SER A 235 2.26 -11.19 -21.97
C SER A 235 3.11 -10.00 -21.48
N SER A 236 4.44 -10.11 -21.62
CA SER A 236 5.35 -9.01 -21.31
C SER A 236 5.08 -7.73 -22.12
N LYS A 237 4.56 -7.89 -23.36
CA LYS A 237 4.21 -6.80 -24.28
C LYS A 237 2.72 -6.47 -24.27
N ALA A 238 1.98 -6.89 -23.24
CA ALA A 238 0.55 -6.67 -23.17
C ALA A 238 0.19 -5.18 -23.30
N ASP A 239 -0.80 -4.89 -24.13
CA ASP A 239 -1.38 -3.55 -24.24
C ASP A 239 -2.32 -3.24 -23.07
N GLU A 240 -2.92 -2.04 -23.07
CA GLU A 240 -3.83 -1.62 -22.00
C GLU A 240 -5.02 -2.56 -21.88
N ALA A 241 -5.64 -2.95 -22.99
CA ALA A 241 -6.83 -3.79 -22.99
C ALA A 241 -6.52 -5.17 -22.38
N GLN A 242 -5.39 -5.76 -22.73
CA GLN A 242 -4.94 -7.04 -22.19
C GLN A 242 -4.63 -6.96 -20.68
N VAL A 243 -3.98 -5.89 -20.21
CA VAL A 243 -3.71 -5.70 -18.77
C VAL A 243 -5.00 -5.48 -17.99
N VAL A 244 -5.91 -4.67 -18.51
CA VAL A 244 -7.22 -4.44 -17.89
C VAL A 244 -7.99 -5.75 -17.78
N GLN A 245 -8.07 -6.51 -18.88
CA GLN A 245 -8.81 -7.77 -18.89
C GLN A 245 -8.19 -8.79 -17.92
N GLY A 246 -6.86 -8.98 -17.93
CA GLY A 246 -6.20 -9.91 -17.02
C GLY A 246 -6.39 -9.55 -15.53
N PHE A 247 -6.45 -8.27 -15.19
CA PHE A 247 -6.77 -7.83 -13.83
C PHE A 247 -8.24 -8.12 -13.46
N VAL A 248 -9.17 -7.81 -14.35
CA VAL A 248 -10.61 -8.03 -14.15
C VAL A 248 -10.92 -9.52 -14.03
N ASP A 249 -10.31 -10.36 -14.86
CA ASP A 249 -10.52 -11.81 -14.84
C ASP A 249 -10.02 -12.41 -13.53
N LEU A 250 -8.82 -12.04 -13.09
CA LEU A 250 -8.29 -12.50 -11.80
C LEU A 250 -9.15 -12.01 -10.62
N HIS A 251 -9.60 -10.76 -10.65
CA HIS A 251 -10.51 -10.23 -9.63
C HIS A 251 -11.81 -11.02 -9.58
N THR A 252 -12.45 -11.22 -10.73
CA THR A 252 -13.71 -11.95 -10.86
C THR A 252 -13.56 -13.39 -10.38
N PHE A 253 -12.46 -14.05 -10.76
CA PHE A 253 -12.13 -15.40 -10.31
C PHE A 253 -12.03 -15.48 -8.79
N LEU A 254 -11.25 -14.60 -8.16
CA LEU A 254 -11.09 -14.61 -6.69
C LEU A 254 -12.38 -14.22 -5.95
N GLU A 255 -13.22 -13.35 -6.51
CA GLU A 255 -14.53 -13.04 -5.93
C GLU A 255 -15.44 -14.27 -5.85
N VAL A 256 -15.36 -15.16 -6.84
CA VAL A 256 -16.14 -16.41 -6.88
C VAL A 256 -15.50 -17.48 -6.01
N GLU A 257 -14.18 -17.62 -6.07
CA GLU A 257 -13.47 -18.78 -5.51
C GLU A 257 -12.99 -18.61 -4.07
N LEU A 258 -12.85 -17.38 -3.57
CA LEU A 258 -12.53 -17.15 -2.16
C LEU A 258 -13.82 -17.16 -1.33
N GLU A 259 -13.81 -17.93 -0.25
CA GLU A 259 -14.87 -17.94 0.73
C GLU A 259 -15.08 -16.55 1.36
N SER A 260 -16.32 -16.25 1.75
CA SER A 260 -16.68 -14.93 2.28
C SER A 260 -15.88 -14.58 3.54
N GLU A 261 -15.67 -15.55 4.44
CA GLU A 261 -14.85 -15.37 5.65
C GLU A 261 -13.39 -15.03 5.29
N ALA A 262 -12.80 -15.75 4.33
CA ALA A 262 -11.45 -15.46 3.86
C ALA A 262 -11.35 -14.05 3.26
N LYS A 263 -12.35 -13.64 2.46
CA LYS A 263 -12.44 -12.29 1.88
C LYS A 263 -12.53 -11.21 2.96
N GLU A 264 -13.33 -11.42 4.00
CA GLU A 264 -13.46 -10.50 5.13
C GLU A 264 -12.14 -10.38 5.90
N SER A 265 -11.52 -11.50 6.28
CA SER A 265 -10.27 -11.53 7.04
C SER A 265 -9.13 -10.76 6.38
N ILE A 266 -9.01 -10.83 5.05
CA ILE A 266 -7.94 -10.14 4.31
C ILE A 266 -8.35 -8.73 3.83
N GLY A 267 -9.59 -8.32 4.05
CA GLY A 267 -10.17 -7.09 3.50
C GLY A 267 -10.12 -7.06 1.98
N TYR A 268 -10.63 -8.13 1.34
CA TYR A 268 -10.60 -8.30 -0.10
C TYR A 268 -11.25 -7.11 -0.82
N SER A 269 -10.54 -6.59 -1.82
CA SER A 269 -10.94 -5.45 -2.66
C SER A 269 -10.00 -5.38 -3.86
N VAL A 270 -10.33 -4.55 -4.85
CA VAL A 270 -9.41 -4.26 -5.98
C VAL A 270 -8.06 -3.69 -5.51
N TRP A 271 -8.05 -2.96 -4.40
CA TRP A 271 -6.83 -2.42 -3.79
C TRP A 271 -5.99 -3.51 -3.13
N MET A 272 -6.65 -4.43 -2.42
CA MET A 272 -5.98 -5.59 -1.85
C MET A 272 -5.35 -6.44 -2.96
N LEU A 273 -6.09 -6.70 -4.04
CA LEU A 273 -5.60 -7.45 -5.19
C LEU A 273 -4.38 -6.80 -5.87
N GLU A 274 -4.44 -5.50 -6.18
CA GLU A 274 -3.30 -4.74 -6.73
C GLU A 274 -2.08 -4.87 -5.81
N HIS A 275 -2.28 -4.67 -4.50
CA HIS A 275 -1.22 -4.74 -3.52
C HIS A 275 -0.59 -6.14 -3.46
N ALA A 276 -1.42 -7.17 -3.42
CA ALA A 276 -1.01 -8.56 -3.35
C ALA A 276 -0.21 -8.98 -4.61
N LEU A 277 -0.64 -8.59 -5.81
CA LEU A 277 0.12 -8.79 -7.05
C LEU A 277 1.50 -8.13 -6.99
N CYS A 278 1.56 -6.90 -6.46
CA CYS A 278 2.81 -6.19 -6.21
C CYS A 278 3.76 -6.95 -5.25
N LYS A 279 3.23 -7.71 -4.29
CA LYS A 279 4.03 -8.52 -3.35
C LYS A 279 4.43 -9.88 -3.88
N TYR A 280 3.56 -10.52 -4.66
CA TYR A 280 3.77 -11.85 -5.21
C TYR A 280 5.16 -11.98 -5.86
N LYS A 281 5.50 -11.06 -6.77
CA LYS A 281 6.84 -11.02 -7.39
C LYS A 281 7.99 -10.90 -6.38
N ARG A 282 7.82 -10.10 -5.32
CA ARG A 282 8.87 -9.88 -4.30
C ARG A 282 9.13 -11.15 -3.48
N LEU A 283 8.10 -11.98 -3.33
CA LEU A 283 8.17 -13.23 -2.59
C LEU A 283 8.73 -14.37 -3.46
N LEU A 284 8.53 -14.33 -4.77
CA LEU A 284 9.12 -15.27 -5.73
C LEU A 284 10.63 -15.09 -5.95
N LYS A 285 11.20 -13.90 -5.78
CA LYS A 285 12.65 -13.73 -5.92
C LYS A 285 13.41 -14.46 -4.81
N PRO A 286 14.33 -15.39 -5.13
CA PRO A 286 15.42 -15.70 -4.20
C PRO A 286 16.22 -14.41 -3.99
N ARG A 287 16.57 -14.12 -2.74
CA ARG A 287 17.51 -13.02 -2.46
C ARG A 287 18.92 -13.51 -2.69
#